data_AF-A0AAQ3X0E4-F1
#
_entry.id   AF-A0AAQ3X0E4-F1
#
_cell.length_a   1.000
_cell.length_b   1.000
_cell.length_c   1.000
_cell.angle_alpha   90.00
_cell.angle_beta   90.00
_cell.angle_gamma   90.00
#
_symmetry.space_group_name_H-M   'P 1'
#
loop_
_entity.id
_entity.type
_entity.pdbx_description
1 polymer ?
#
loop_
_entity_poly.entity_id
_entity_poly.type
_entity_poly.pdbx_seq_one_letter_code
_entity_poly.pdbx_strand_id
1 'polypeptide(L)'
;EHNSHNQGQEGAEEENSPEPLSSSPKDTSGRTDEVHSTEVSLPQTFDATSLLNFDPSTIGEPLVTESPPTSPTADVTLNLEEIAKQLEAPIEKLVVACDGIRTALEPIADMFPLGLKQVLRPTAHLGFLREDVLAAASRIASRNNQPALKEEITKECAVANQFKADLDNNSEEARMKTSRQALDAKRMKITEEIKRLEEELSRVDAAILANDAGMKMLADNKQKLSTSLKASVACIRELNKGLIISSDEPDCQIINFADA
;
A
#
# COMPACT_ATOMS: atom_id res chain seq x y z
N GLU A 1 -35.47 28.18 33.32
CA GLU A 1 -34.59 28.46 34.48
C GLU A 1 -33.26 27.74 34.28
N HIS A 2 -32.19 28.43 34.67
CA HIS A 2 -30.77 28.02 34.82
C HIS A 2 -29.97 27.50 33.61
N ASN A 3 -29.49 28.49 32.87
CA ASN A 3 -28.20 28.56 32.19
C ASN A 3 -27.07 28.79 33.23
N SER A 4 -25.96 28.06 33.15
CA SER A 4 -24.69 28.35 33.86
C SER A 4 -23.53 27.49 33.35
N HIS A 5 -22.66 28.04 32.49
CA HIS A 5 -21.21 27.92 32.68
C HIS A 5 -20.42 28.99 31.90
N ASN A 6 -19.69 29.78 32.68
CA ASN A 6 -18.59 30.71 32.34
C ASN A 6 -17.56 30.05 31.40
N GLN A 7 -16.93 30.70 30.41
CA GLN A 7 -16.15 31.95 30.34
C GLN A 7 -14.87 32.03 31.21
N GLY A 8 -13.72 32.01 30.51
CA GLY A 8 -12.38 32.51 30.84
C GLY A 8 -11.50 32.24 29.61
N GLN A 9 -11.06 33.24 28.80
CA GLN A 9 -9.89 34.14 28.97
C GLN A 9 -8.63 33.36 29.38
N GLU A 10 -7.42 33.50 28.81
CA GLU A 10 -6.76 34.58 28.08
C GLU A 10 -5.36 34.08 27.62
N GLY A 11 -4.67 34.81 26.72
CA GLY A 11 -3.22 34.70 26.44
C GLY A 11 -2.90 34.05 25.09
N ALA A 12 -2.62 34.75 23.99
CA ALA A 12 -1.58 35.75 23.69
C ALA A 12 -0.17 35.16 23.50
N GLU A 13 0.39 35.42 22.30
CA GLU A 13 1.81 35.39 21.91
C GLU A 13 2.39 33.96 21.75
N GLU A 14 3.01 33.57 20.64
CA GLU A 14 4.29 34.11 20.18
C GLU A 14 4.54 33.72 18.70
N GLU A 15 5.14 34.66 17.96
CA GLU A 15 5.79 34.45 16.66
C GLU A 15 6.89 33.37 16.76
N ASN A 16 6.95 32.45 15.80
CA ASN A 16 8.23 32.17 15.13
C ASN A 16 8.03 31.37 13.84
N SER A 17 8.18 32.06 12.71
CA SER A 17 8.64 31.46 11.46
C SER A 17 10.16 31.34 11.53
N PRO A 18 10.73 30.27 10.95
CA PRO A 18 11.77 30.57 9.98
C PRO A 18 11.60 29.82 8.66
N GLU A 19 12.04 30.54 7.65
CA GLU A 19 12.16 30.29 6.22
C GLU A 19 13.21 29.20 5.86
N PRO A 20 13.42 28.90 4.56
CA PRO A 20 13.73 27.56 4.07
C PRO A 20 15.24 27.29 3.94
N LEU A 21 15.61 26.01 3.98
CA LEU A 21 16.94 25.58 3.54
C LEU A 21 16.89 25.17 2.08
N SER A 22 17.21 26.13 1.22
CA SER A 22 17.86 25.88 -0.06
C SER A 22 19.34 25.57 0.17
N SER A 23 19.86 24.49 -0.40
CA SER A 23 21.27 24.45 -0.80
C SER A 23 21.45 23.50 -1.98
N SER A 24 21.67 24.09 -3.15
CA SER A 24 22.49 23.49 -4.21
C SER A 24 23.93 23.97 -4.02
N PRO A 25 24.91 23.18 -4.49
CA PRO A 25 25.86 23.67 -5.49
C PRO A 25 26.00 22.62 -6.61
N LYS A 26 25.71 22.92 -7.88
CA LYS A 26 26.46 23.68 -8.90
C LYS A 26 27.91 23.22 -9.14
N ASP A 27 28.04 22.40 -10.18
CA ASP A 27 29.06 22.30 -11.24
C ASP A 27 30.54 22.56 -10.95
N THR A 28 31.37 21.55 -11.24
CA THR A 28 32.56 21.63 -12.13
C THR A 28 32.90 20.20 -12.58
N SER A 29 32.76 19.88 -13.86
CA SER A 29 33.81 20.00 -14.89
C SER A 29 34.56 18.69 -15.14
N GLY A 30 34.18 18.05 -16.25
CA GLY A 30 35.11 17.49 -17.23
C GLY A 30 36.09 16.43 -16.77
N ARG A 31 35.75 15.17 -17.04
CA ARG A 31 36.71 14.25 -17.67
C ARG A 31 35.96 13.18 -18.47
N THR A 32 35.98 13.36 -19.78
CA THR A 32 35.87 12.28 -20.75
C THR A 32 37.00 11.30 -20.47
N ASP A 33 36.67 10.09 -20.08
CA ASP A 33 37.51 8.93 -20.37
C ASP A 33 36.55 7.84 -20.84
N GLU A 34 36.41 7.77 -22.18
CA GLU A 34 36.19 6.51 -22.87
C GLU A 34 37.24 5.53 -22.36
N VAL A 35 36.86 4.69 -21.41
CA VAL A 35 37.60 3.45 -21.19
C VAL A 35 36.81 2.38 -21.89
N HIS A 36 37.33 2.06 -23.06
CA HIS A 36 37.05 0.86 -23.81
C HIS A 36 36.60 -0.27 -22.89
N SER A 37 35.51 -0.93 -23.28
CA SER A 37 35.31 -2.35 -23.03
C SER A 37 36.59 -3.07 -23.46
N THR A 38 37.55 -3.12 -22.55
CA THR A 38 38.67 -4.04 -22.64
C THR A 38 38.02 -5.32 -22.23
N GLU A 39 37.48 -5.99 -23.24
CA GLU A 39 37.33 -7.43 -23.28
C GLU A 39 38.62 -7.99 -22.69
N VAL A 40 38.61 -8.25 -21.38
CA VAL A 40 39.67 -9.02 -20.74
C VAL A 40 39.42 -10.41 -21.26
N SER A 41 40.05 -10.65 -22.41
CA SER A 41 40.28 -11.94 -23.00
C SER A 41 40.54 -12.91 -21.86
N LEU A 42 39.60 -13.83 -21.67
CA LEU A 42 39.81 -15.01 -20.84
C LEU A 42 41.21 -15.53 -21.19
N PRO A 43 42.12 -15.69 -20.22
CA PRO A 43 43.35 -16.39 -20.50
C PRO A 43 42.94 -17.76 -21.02
N GLN A 44 43.54 -18.09 -22.15
CA GLN A 44 43.43 -19.34 -22.89
C GLN A 44 43.08 -20.51 -21.98
N THR A 45 42.14 -21.32 -22.44
CA THR A 45 41.94 -22.71 -22.02
C THR A 45 43.28 -23.29 -21.58
N PHE A 46 43.45 -23.45 -20.27
CA PHE A 46 44.63 -24.08 -19.72
C PHE A 46 44.60 -25.54 -20.18
N ASP A 47 45.30 -25.80 -21.27
CA ASP A 47 45.40 -27.12 -21.85
C ASP A 47 46.41 -27.92 -21.03
N ALA A 48 45.88 -28.54 -19.97
CA ALA A 48 46.63 -29.41 -19.06
C ALA A 48 47.23 -30.64 -19.77
N THR A 49 46.87 -30.91 -21.02
CA THR A 49 47.45 -32.03 -21.79
C THR A 49 48.93 -31.81 -22.12
N SER A 50 49.42 -30.56 -22.09
CA SER A 50 50.84 -30.24 -22.26
C SER A 50 51.69 -30.34 -20.98
N LEU A 51 51.05 -30.38 -19.80
CA LEU A 51 51.73 -30.50 -18.49
C LEU A 51 51.88 -31.94 -18.01
N LEU A 52 51.18 -32.87 -18.64
CA LEU A 52 51.26 -34.31 -18.38
C LEU A 52 51.99 -35.01 -19.54
N ASN A 53 53.19 -34.55 -19.88
CA ASN A 53 54.11 -35.30 -20.76
C ASN A 53 54.83 -36.44 -20.01
N PHE A 54 54.11 -37.11 -19.11
CA PHE A 54 54.59 -38.29 -18.40
C PHE A 54 54.10 -39.51 -19.18
N ASP A 55 55.05 -40.26 -19.74
CA ASP A 55 54.75 -41.59 -20.28
C ASP A 55 54.51 -42.54 -19.09
N PRO A 56 53.29 -43.05 -18.86
CA PRO A 56 53.02 -43.96 -17.75
C PRO A 56 53.82 -45.27 -17.85
N SER A 57 54.41 -45.56 -19.01
CA SER A 57 55.32 -46.70 -19.22
C SER A 57 56.72 -46.47 -18.62
N THR A 58 57.05 -45.24 -18.23
CA THR A 58 58.33 -44.89 -17.57
C THR A 58 58.23 -44.91 -16.03
N ILE A 59 57.03 -45.02 -15.48
CA ILE A 59 56.83 -45.24 -14.04
C ILE A 59 57.05 -46.72 -13.77
N GLY A 60 58.29 -47.08 -13.50
CA GLY A 60 58.68 -48.46 -13.21
C GLY A 60 60.06 -48.84 -13.77
N GLU A 61 61.03 -47.93 -13.77
CA GLU A 61 62.42 -48.39 -13.92
C GLU A 61 62.72 -49.39 -12.80
N PRO A 62 63.23 -50.60 -13.13
CA PRO A 62 63.59 -51.56 -12.12
C PRO A 62 64.77 -50.98 -11.35
N LEU A 63 64.53 -50.61 -10.10
CA LEU A 63 65.58 -50.50 -9.09
C LEU A 63 66.45 -51.75 -9.23
N VAL A 64 67.71 -51.57 -9.62
CA VAL A 64 68.73 -52.62 -9.46
C VAL A 64 68.87 -52.84 -7.96
N THR A 65 68.12 -53.81 -7.47
CA THR A 65 68.21 -54.34 -6.12
C THR A 65 69.43 -55.26 -6.06
N GLU A 66 70.52 -54.74 -5.50
CA GLU A 66 71.37 -55.62 -4.71
C GLU A 66 70.53 -56.15 -3.53
N SER A 67 70.42 -57.48 -3.43
CA SER A 67 69.80 -58.30 -2.37
C SER A 67 68.42 -58.93 -2.70
N PRO A 68 68.18 -60.21 -2.33
CA PRO A 68 67.00 -60.97 -2.74
C PRO A 68 65.71 -60.44 -2.09
N PRO A 69 64.54 -60.59 -2.75
CA PRO A 69 63.28 -60.12 -2.21
C PRO A 69 62.89 -61.02 -1.02
N THR A 70 62.86 -60.43 0.16
CA THR A 70 62.09 -61.01 1.26
C THR A 70 60.63 -60.73 0.93
N SER A 71 59.82 -61.77 0.74
CA SER A 71 58.37 -61.63 0.56
C SER A 71 57.81 -60.73 1.66
N PRO A 72 56.96 -59.72 1.34
CA PRO A 72 56.37 -58.87 2.35
C PRO A 72 55.66 -59.75 3.38
N THR A 73 55.89 -59.50 4.65
CA THR A 73 55.20 -60.21 5.72
C THR A 73 53.71 -59.92 5.61
N ALA A 74 52.86 -60.89 5.98
CA ALA A 74 51.39 -60.72 5.92
C ALA A 74 50.91 -59.44 6.63
N ASP A 75 51.64 -59.02 7.65
CA ASP A 75 51.42 -57.81 8.44
C ASP A 75 51.58 -56.52 7.62
N VAL A 76 52.56 -56.47 6.69
CA VAL A 76 52.78 -55.30 5.82
C VAL A 76 51.66 -55.16 4.80
N THR A 77 51.22 -56.28 4.23
CA THR A 77 50.12 -56.31 3.26
C THR A 77 48.81 -55.85 3.90
N LEU A 78 48.51 -56.31 5.13
CA LEU A 78 47.33 -55.90 5.87
C LEU A 78 47.33 -54.39 6.19
N ASN A 79 48.45 -53.85 6.69
CA ASN A 79 48.55 -52.43 7.01
C ASN A 79 48.43 -51.54 5.75
N LEU A 80 49.02 -51.95 4.61
CA LEU A 80 48.87 -51.24 3.34
C LEU A 80 47.45 -51.25 2.80
N GLU A 81 46.75 -52.38 2.92
CA GLU A 81 45.34 -52.50 2.52
C GLU A 81 44.44 -51.62 3.40
N GLU A 82 44.73 -51.55 4.70
CA GLU A 82 44.04 -50.65 5.63
C GLU A 82 44.28 -49.17 5.30
N ILE A 83 45.52 -48.77 5.01
CA ILE A 83 45.84 -47.41 4.56
C ILE A 83 45.11 -47.08 3.26
N ALA A 84 45.14 -47.97 2.27
CA ALA A 84 44.48 -47.77 0.98
C ALA A 84 42.97 -47.54 1.17
N LYS A 85 42.31 -48.37 1.98
CA LYS A 85 40.89 -48.23 2.30
C LYS A 85 40.58 -46.90 3.00
N GLN A 86 41.45 -46.41 3.88
CA GLN A 86 41.26 -45.11 4.51
C GLN A 86 41.39 -43.97 3.49
N LEU A 87 42.31 -44.07 2.52
CA LEU A 87 42.52 -43.09 1.44
C LEU A 87 41.39 -42.96 0.44
N GLU A 88 40.50 -43.95 0.35
CA GLU A 88 39.28 -43.86 -0.47
C GLU A 88 38.22 -42.92 0.12
N ALA A 89 38.35 -42.52 1.40
CA ALA A 89 37.40 -41.61 2.01
C ALA A 89 37.50 -40.18 1.43
N PRO A 90 36.41 -39.40 1.41
CA PRO A 90 36.46 -37.98 1.06
C PRO A 90 37.46 -37.20 1.92
N ILE A 91 38.07 -36.17 1.33
CA ILE A 91 39.15 -35.39 1.96
C ILE A 91 38.73 -34.80 3.32
N GLU A 92 37.46 -34.43 3.48
CA GLU A 92 36.90 -33.89 4.73
C GLU A 92 36.92 -34.92 5.86
N LYS A 93 36.78 -36.22 5.54
CA LYS A 93 36.88 -37.32 6.51
C LYS A 93 38.33 -37.71 6.75
N LEU A 94 39.16 -37.66 5.70
CA LEU A 94 40.59 -37.97 5.77
C LEU A 94 41.36 -37.04 6.71
N VAL A 95 41.13 -35.72 6.61
CA VAL A 95 41.81 -34.75 7.48
C VAL A 95 41.39 -34.84 8.95
N VAL A 96 40.24 -35.46 9.23
CA VAL A 96 39.75 -35.73 10.60
C VAL A 96 40.28 -37.06 11.12
N ALA A 97 40.37 -38.08 10.27
CA ALA A 97 40.80 -39.44 10.63
C ALA A 97 42.29 -39.73 10.34
N CYS A 98 43.11 -38.70 10.10
CA CYS A 98 44.50 -38.87 9.67
C CYS A 98 45.41 -39.63 10.65
N ASP A 99 45.03 -39.70 11.93
CA ASP A 99 45.76 -40.46 12.94
C ASP A 99 45.68 -41.97 12.69
N GLY A 100 44.60 -42.48 12.08
CA GLY A 100 44.48 -43.88 11.66
C GLY A 100 45.50 -44.26 10.60
N ILE A 101 45.70 -43.36 9.61
CA ILE A 101 46.70 -43.52 8.55
C ILE A 101 48.11 -43.49 9.16
N ARG A 102 48.38 -42.54 10.05
CA ARG A 102 49.69 -42.45 10.73
C ARG A 102 49.99 -43.73 11.52
N THR A 103 49.01 -44.22 12.28
CA THR A 103 49.14 -45.42 13.13
C THR A 103 49.39 -46.69 12.30
N ALA A 104 48.76 -46.82 11.13
CA ALA A 104 49.01 -47.95 10.23
C ALA A 104 50.33 -47.83 9.44
N LEU A 105 50.81 -46.60 9.20
CA LEU A 105 52.03 -46.34 8.43
C LEU A 105 53.30 -46.49 9.28
N GLU A 106 53.27 -46.10 10.55
CA GLU A 106 54.43 -46.07 11.45
C GLU A 106 55.15 -47.43 11.61
N PRO A 107 54.46 -48.58 11.80
CA PRO A 107 55.11 -49.87 12.02
C PRO A 107 55.84 -50.42 10.79
N ILE A 108 55.38 -50.03 9.60
CA ILE A 108 55.91 -50.50 8.31
C ILE A 108 56.77 -49.46 7.60
N ALA A 109 56.89 -48.26 8.18
CA ALA A 109 57.56 -47.12 7.57
C ALA A 109 58.99 -47.47 7.17
N ASP A 110 59.76 -48.12 8.04
CA ASP A 110 61.18 -48.41 7.81
C ASP A 110 61.43 -49.38 6.66
N MET A 111 60.44 -50.22 6.33
CA MET A 111 60.52 -51.20 5.25
C MET A 111 60.37 -50.59 3.85
N PHE A 112 59.96 -49.32 3.76
CA PHE A 112 59.75 -48.67 2.48
C PHE A 112 61.03 -48.11 1.86
N PRO A 113 61.19 -48.19 0.53
CA PRO A 113 62.19 -47.43 -0.20
C PRO A 113 62.02 -45.92 0.06
N LEU A 114 63.13 -45.18 0.00
CA LEU A 114 63.16 -43.74 0.31
C LEU A 114 62.15 -42.93 -0.53
N GLY A 115 61.98 -43.26 -1.81
CA GLY A 115 61.00 -42.59 -2.68
C GLY A 115 59.56 -42.76 -2.20
N LEU A 116 59.19 -43.96 -1.75
CA LEU A 116 57.83 -44.24 -1.25
C LEU A 116 57.57 -43.56 0.10
N LYS A 117 58.58 -43.52 1.00
CA LYS A 117 58.53 -42.75 2.25
C LYS A 117 58.24 -41.27 1.99
N GLN A 118 58.88 -40.67 1.00
CA GLN A 118 58.66 -39.26 0.65
C GLN A 118 57.24 -38.99 0.15
N VAL A 119 56.67 -39.91 -0.64
CA VAL A 119 55.30 -39.78 -1.18
C VAL A 119 54.22 -39.99 -0.10
N LEU A 120 54.44 -40.89 0.87
CA LEU A 120 53.46 -41.21 1.91
C LEU A 120 53.51 -40.27 3.13
N ARG A 121 54.64 -39.57 3.33
CA ARG A 121 54.84 -38.66 4.47
C ARG A 121 53.78 -37.54 4.56
N PRO A 122 53.41 -36.83 3.48
CA PRO A 122 52.36 -35.82 3.53
C PRO A 122 51.01 -36.38 4.02
N THR A 123 50.69 -37.60 3.60
CA THR A 123 49.45 -38.31 3.95
C THR A 123 49.34 -38.58 5.45
N ALA A 124 50.45 -38.93 6.11
CA ALA A 124 50.51 -39.09 7.57
C ALA A 124 50.34 -37.76 8.36
N HIS A 125 50.44 -36.62 7.67
CA HIS A 125 50.40 -35.26 8.24
C HIS A 125 49.24 -34.42 7.69
N LEU A 126 48.23 -35.05 7.08
CA LEU A 126 47.02 -34.40 6.55
C LEU A 126 46.27 -33.54 7.57
N GLY A 127 46.41 -33.84 8.87
CA GLY A 127 45.78 -33.08 9.95
C GLY A 127 46.15 -31.59 9.97
N PHE A 128 47.30 -31.19 9.41
CA PHE A 128 47.67 -29.78 9.29
C PHE A 128 46.68 -28.97 8.41
N LEU A 129 46.04 -29.61 7.43
CA LEU A 129 45.07 -28.97 6.53
C LEU A 129 43.62 -29.03 7.05
N ARG A 130 43.39 -29.60 8.23
CA ARG A 130 42.05 -29.89 8.74
C ARG A 130 41.15 -28.64 8.79
N GLU A 131 41.65 -27.56 9.38
CA GLU A 131 40.87 -26.33 9.54
C GLU A 131 40.50 -25.73 8.18
N ASP A 132 41.47 -25.64 7.28
CA ASP A 132 41.29 -25.10 5.93
C ASP A 132 40.29 -25.92 5.10
N VAL A 133 40.41 -27.25 5.13
CA VAL A 133 39.52 -28.15 4.39
C VAL A 133 38.09 -28.07 4.93
N LEU A 134 37.91 -28.10 6.26
CA LEU A 134 36.56 -28.01 6.85
C LEU A 134 35.93 -26.63 6.61
N ALA A 135 36.71 -25.55 6.73
CA ALA A 135 36.23 -24.21 6.42
C ALA A 135 35.88 -24.06 4.93
N ALA A 136 36.67 -24.63 4.02
CA ALA A 136 36.36 -24.64 2.59
C ALA A 136 35.09 -25.43 2.28
N ALA A 137 34.93 -26.63 2.85
CA ALA A 137 33.73 -27.45 2.70
C ALA A 137 32.48 -26.72 3.20
N SER A 138 32.56 -26.05 4.36
CA SER A 138 31.48 -25.21 4.89
C SER A 138 31.12 -24.07 3.92
N ARG A 139 32.11 -23.33 3.40
CA ARG A 139 31.85 -22.25 2.42
C ARG A 139 31.20 -22.77 1.14
N ILE A 140 31.62 -23.94 0.65
CA ILE A 140 31.00 -24.57 -0.54
C ILE A 140 29.54 -24.91 -0.25
N ALA A 141 29.25 -25.56 0.87
CA ALA A 141 27.88 -25.88 1.26
C ALA A 141 27.00 -24.62 1.37
N SER A 142 27.52 -23.55 1.99
CA SER A 142 26.79 -22.26 2.07
C SER A 142 26.54 -21.65 0.70
N ARG A 143 27.51 -21.71 -0.22
CA ARG A 143 27.33 -21.20 -1.59
C ARG A 143 26.31 -22.01 -2.39
N ASN A 144 26.29 -23.32 -2.21
CA ASN A 144 25.31 -24.20 -2.86
C ASN A 144 23.86 -23.87 -2.44
N ASN A 145 23.66 -23.31 -1.25
CA ASN A 145 22.35 -22.87 -0.77
C ASN A 145 21.96 -21.45 -1.23
N GLN A 146 22.90 -20.65 -1.78
CA GLN A 146 22.61 -19.28 -2.20
C GLN A 146 21.63 -19.14 -3.38
N PRO A 147 21.64 -20.00 -4.41
CA PRO A 147 20.69 -19.90 -5.51
C PRO A 147 19.24 -19.94 -5.05
N ALA A 148 18.89 -20.89 -4.17
CA ALA A 148 17.54 -21.01 -3.61
C ALA A 148 17.15 -19.76 -2.80
N LEU A 149 18.08 -19.25 -1.98
CA LEU A 149 17.85 -18.02 -1.22
C LEU A 149 17.64 -16.80 -2.13
N LYS A 150 18.42 -16.68 -3.21
CA LYS A 150 18.27 -15.59 -4.19
C LYS A 150 16.94 -15.67 -4.93
N GLU A 151 16.49 -16.86 -5.27
CA GLU A 151 15.18 -17.08 -5.88
C GLU A 151 14.04 -16.66 -4.95
N GLU A 152 14.11 -17.05 -3.67
CA GLU A 152 13.11 -16.65 -2.67
C GLU A 152 13.10 -15.14 -2.44
N ILE A 153 14.26 -14.49 -2.31
CA ILE A 153 14.36 -13.03 -2.24
C ILE A 153 13.74 -12.37 -3.47
N THR A 154 14.02 -12.88 -4.67
CA THR A 154 13.48 -12.32 -5.92
C THR A 154 11.96 -12.43 -5.96
N LYS A 155 11.41 -13.56 -5.50
CA LYS A 155 9.97 -13.80 -5.41
C LYS A 155 9.31 -12.84 -4.41
N GLU A 156 9.86 -12.70 -3.21
CA GLU A 156 9.35 -11.78 -2.19
C GLU A 156 9.43 -10.32 -2.66
N CYS A 157 10.53 -9.94 -3.31
CA CYS A 157 10.64 -8.61 -3.92
C CYS A 157 9.59 -8.38 -5.01
N ALA A 158 9.28 -9.38 -5.85
CA ALA A 158 8.24 -9.27 -6.87
C ALA A 158 6.86 -9.05 -6.24
N VAL A 159 6.53 -9.80 -5.20
CA VAL A 159 5.28 -9.64 -4.44
C VAL A 159 5.20 -8.27 -3.77
N ALA A 160 6.26 -7.83 -3.11
CA ALA A 160 6.31 -6.51 -2.47
C ALA A 160 6.15 -5.36 -3.48
N ASN A 161 6.78 -5.48 -4.66
CA ASN A 161 6.64 -4.50 -5.73
C ASN A 161 5.21 -4.47 -6.29
N GLN A 162 4.54 -5.63 -6.37
CA GLN A 162 3.14 -5.68 -6.76
C GLN A 162 2.24 -4.97 -5.74
N PHE A 163 2.40 -5.25 -4.45
CA PHE A 163 1.65 -4.56 -3.41
C PHE A 163 1.91 -3.05 -3.41
N LYS A 164 3.15 -2.63 -3.66
CA LYS A 164 3.47 -1.21 -3.82
C LYS A 164 2.73 -0.61 -5.01
N ALA A 165 2.71 -1.27 -6.17
CA ALA A 165 2.00 -0.80 -7.35
C ALA A 165 0.49 -0.69 -7.10
N ASP A 166 -0.10 -1.64 -6.38
CA ASP A 166 -1.52 -1.61 -6.01
C ASP A 166 -1.84 -0.47 -5.03
N LEU A 167 -0.94 -0.17 -4.09
CA LEU A 167 -1.07 0.98 -3.18
C LEU A 167 -0.90 2.32 -3.91
N ASP A 168 0.05 2.40 -4.83
CA ASP A 168 0.28 3.60 -5.65
C ASP A 168 -0.88 3.83 -6.64
N ASN A 169 -1.63 2.77 -7.00
CA ASN A 169 -2.83 2.87 -7.82
C ASN A 169 -4.00 3.49 -7.05
N ASN A 170 -3.97 4.81 -6.95
CA ASN A 170 -4.97 5.57 -6.22
C ASN A 170 -6.25 5.91 -7.03
N SER A 171 -6.55 5.12 -8.06
CA SER A 171 -7.66 5.37 -8.98
C SER A 171 -9.04 5.29 -8.31
N GLU A 172 -9.21 4.35 -7.39
CA GLU A 172 -10.47 4.17 -6.65
C GLU A 172 -10.72 5.32 -5.65
N GLU A 173 -9.70 5.78 -4.90
CA GLU A 173 -9.86 6.95 -4.03
C GLU A 173 -10.19 8.20 -4.85
N ALA A 174 -9.51 8.41 -5.98
CA ALA A 174 -9.78 9.53 -6.88
C ALA A 174 -11.22 9.47 -7.44
N ARG A 175 -11.69 8.27 -7.81
CA ARG A 175 -13.08 8.03 -8.25
C ARG A 175 -14.08 8.34 -7.13
N MET A 176 -13.83 7.86 -5.92
CA MET A 176 -14.69 8.12 -4.75
C MET A 176 -14.72 9.60 -4.38
N LYS A 177 -13.57 10.29 -4.42
CA LYS A 177 -13.47 11.72 -4.15
C LYS A 177 -14.27 12.55 -5.16
N THR A 178 -14.17 12.21 -6.44
CA THR A 178 -14.96 12.85 -7.51
C THR A 178 -16.46 12.61 -7.31
N SER A 179 -16.85 11.37 -7.00
CA SER A 179 -18.24 11.01 -6.69
C SER A 179 -18.79 11.80 -5.50
N ARG A 180 -18.00 11.90 -4.42
CA ARG A 180 -18.36 12.69 -3.23
C ARG A 180 -18.56 14.16 -3.56
N GLN A 181 -17.66 14.77 -4.34
CA GLN A 181 -17.80 16.16 -4.78
C GLN A 181 -19.08 16.37 -5.60
N ALA A 182 -19.42 15.45 -6.50
CA ALA A 182 -20.65 15.52 -7.27
C ALA A 182 -21.90 15.40 -6.39
N LEU A 183 -21.87 14.55 -5.35
CA LEU A 183 -22.95 14.42 -4.38
C LEU A 183 -23.08 15.68 -3.50
N ASP A 184 -21.97 16.26 -3.06
CA ASP A 184 -21.98 17.51 -2.30
C ASP A 184 -22.56 18.67 -3.12
N ALA A 185 -22.22 18.76 -4.41
CA ALA A 185 -22.81 19.75 -5.32
C ALA A 185 -24.33 19.53 -5.49
N LYS A 186 -24.78 18.27 -5.65
CA LYS A 186 -26.22 17.95 -5.69
C LYS A 186 -26.91 18.31 -4.37
N ARG A 187 -26.27 18.04 -3.23
CA ARG A 187 -26.80 18.39 -1.90
C ARG A 187 -27.02 19.90 -1.80
N MET A 188 -26.02 20.71 -2.18
CA MET A 188 -26.14 22.16 -2.18
C MET A 188 -27.32 22.64 -3.03
N LYS A 189 -27.45 22.13 -4.25
CA LYS A 189 -28.58 22.48 -5.15
C LYS A 189 -29.95 22.15 -4.53
N ILE A 190 -30.08 20.99 -3.90
CA ILE A 190 -31.33 20.60 -3.22
C ILE A 190 -31.61 21.52 -2.04
N THR A 191 -30.59 21.88 -1.25
CA THR A 191 -30.75 22.82 -0.13
C THR A 191 -31.21 24.20 -0.60
N GLU A 192 -30.70 24.70 -1.72
CA GLU A 192 -31.16 25.96 -2.31
C GLU A 192 -32.62 25.88 -2.77
N GLU A 193 -33.01 24.77 -3.42
CA GLU A 193 -34.38 24.58 -3.88
C GLU A 193 -35.37 24.46 -2.71
N ILE A 194 -34.98 23.80 -1.61
CA ILE A 194 -35.80 23.74 -0.39
C ILE A 194 -36.04 25.16 0.14
N LYS A 195 -35.00 25.99 0.27
CA LYS A 195 -35.16 27.38 0.73
C LYS A 195 -36.09 28.18 -0.17
N ARG A 196 -35.93 28.05 -1.49
CA ARG A 196 -36.79 28.70 -2.48
C ARG A 196 -38.26 28.30 -2.30
N LEU A 197 -38.52 27.01 -2.08
CA LEU A 197 -39.87 26.50 -1.86
C LEU A 197 -40.47 26.95 -0.53
N GLU A 198 -39.66 27.04 0.53
CA GLU A 198 -40.08 27.57 1.84
C GLU A 198 -40.49 29.06 1.75
N GLU A 199 -39.75 29.87 1.00
CA GLU A 199 -40.10 31.26 0.71
C GLU A 199 -41.41 31.36 -0.10
N GLU A 200 -41.58 30.49 -1.09
CA GLU A 200 -42.78 30.45 -1.92
C GLU A 200 -44.02 30.03 -1.11
N LEU A 201 -43.89 29.04 -0.22
CA LEU A 201 -44.95 28.65 0.71
C LEU A 201 -45.34 29.80 1.63
N SER A 202 -44.36 30.48 2.23
CA SER A 202 -44.61 31.63 3.12
C SER A 202 -45.38 32.74 2.40
N ARG A 203 -45.08 32.98 1.12
CA ARG A 203 -45.80 33.95 0.28
C ARG A 203 -47.25 33.52 0.02
N VAL A 204 -47.47 32.24 -0.29
CA VAL A 204 -48.81 31.71 -0.54
C VAL A 204 -49.66 31.75 0.74
N ASP A 205 -49.09 31.38 1.88
CA ASP A 205 -49.78 31.45 3.18
C ASP A 205 -50.22 32.87 3.52
N ALA A 206 -49.34 33.86 3.29
CA ALA A 206 -49.69 35.27 3.46
C ALA A 206 -50.84 35.72 2.53
N ALA A 207 -50.86 35.22 1.29
CA ALA A 207 -51.92 35.51 0.33
C ALA A 207 -53.25 34.86 0.73
N ILE A 208 -53.22 33.64 1.26
CA ILE A 208 -54.41 32.95 1.80
C ILE A 208 -54.99 33.76 2.96
N LEU A 209 -54.16 34.14 3.94
CA LEU A 209 -54.58 34.95 5.08
C LEU A 209 -55.21 36.29 4.66
N ALA A 210 -54.62 36.95 3.66
CA ALA A 210 -55.16 38.20 3.11
C ALA A 210 -56.51 37.99 2.41
N ASN A 211 -56.66 36.89 1.67
CA ASN A 211 -57.92 36.54 1.00
C ASN A 211 -59.01 36.21 2.03
N ASP A 212 -58.70 35.42 3.05
CA ASP A 212 -59.63 35.10 4.15
C ASP A 212 -60.11 36.37 4.87
N ALA A 213 -59.20 37.32 5.13
CA ALA A 213 -59.56 38.62 5.68
C ALA A 213 -60.47 39.41 4.73
N GLY A 214 -60.19 39.40 3.44
CA GLY A 214 -61.03 40.02 2.40
C GLY A 214 -62.43 39.40 2.34
N MET A 215 -62.53 38.07 2.42
CA MET A 215 -63.79 37.34 2.44
C MET A 215 -64.63 37.66 3.68
N LYS A 216 -63.98 37.80 4.84
CA LYS A 216 -64.65 38.25 6.07
C LYS A 216 -65.20 39.67 5.92
N MET A 217 -64.40 40.61 5.42
CA MET A 217 -64.82 41.99 5.16
C MET A 217 -65.99 42.05 4.17
N LEU A 218 -65.96 41.21 3.12
CA LEU A 218 -67.05 41.11 2.15
C LEU A 218 -68.33 40.57 2.79
N ALA A 219 -68.23 39.56 3.65
CA ALA A 219 -69.37 39.02 4.39
C ALA A 219 -70.01 40.07 5.33
N ASP A 220 -69.18 40.81 6.07
CA ASP A 220 -69.63 41.89 6.96
C ASP A 220 -70.33 43.01 6.17
N ASN A 221 -69.74 43.42 5.04
CA ASN A 221 -70.35 44.41 4.14
C ASN A 221 -71.69 43.93 3.56
N LYS A 222 -71.76 42.66 3.12
CA LYS A 222 -73.01 42.06 2.62
C LYS A 222 -74.09 42.07 3.70
N GLN A 223 -73.75 41.74 4.95
CA GLN A 223 -74.68 41.78 6.07
C GLN A 223 -75.15 43.21 6.38
N LYS A 224 -74.25 44.19 6.34
CA LYS A 224 -74.58 45.61 6.52
C LYS A 224 -75.50 46.13 5.41
N LEU A 225 -75.24 45.80 4.15
CA LEU A 225 -76.11 46.17 3.03
C LEU A 225 -77.48 45.49 3.13
N SER A 226 -77.52 44.20 3.49
CA SER A 226 -78.76 43.45 3.70
C SER A 226 -79.65 44.09 4.78
N THR A 227 -79.05 44.49 5.91
CA THR A 227 -79.78 45.17 7.00
C THR A 227 -80.25 46.56 6.59
N SER A 228 -79.40 47.36 5.91
CA SER A 228 -79.79 48.67 5.38
C SER A 228 -80.92 48.57 4.36
N LEU A 229 -80.87 47.59 3.45
CA LEU A 229 -81.92 47.36 2.46
C LEU A 229 -83.23 46.96 3.13
N LYS A 230 -83.20 46.04 4.11
CA LYS A 230 -84.38 45.66 4.89
C LYS A 230 -85.02 46.88 5.58
N ALA A 231 -84.21 47.75 6.19
CA ALA A 231 -84.68 48.98 6.82
C ALA A 231 -85.31 49.95 5.80
N SER A 232 -84.66 50.15 4.65
CA SER A 232 -85.19 51.00 3.57
C SER A 232 -86.51 50.47 3.01
N VAL A 233 -86.63 49.15 2.80
CA VAL A 233 -87.87 48.52 2.33
C VAL A 233 -88.98 48.66 3.38
N ALA A 234 -88.66 48.52 4.67
CA ALA A 234 -89.63 48.74 5.74
C ALA A 234 -90.12 50.21 5.77
N CYS A 235 -89.21 51.18 5.60
CA CYS A 235 -89.55 52.60 5.51
C CYS A 235 -90.47 52.89 4.32
N ILE A 236 -90.14 52.38 3.13
CA ILE A 236 -90.98 52.52 1.92
C ILE A 236 -92.38 51.92 2.18
N ARG A 237 -92.45 50.75 2.81
CA ARG A 237 -93.73 50.11 3.14
C ARG A 237 -94.57 50.96 4.09
N GLU A 238 -93.94 51.60 5.07
CA GLU A 238 -94.64 52.49 6.01
C GLU A 238 -95.14 53.76 5.33
N LEU A 239 -94.29 54.43 4.53
CA LEU A 239 -94.68 55.58 3.72
C LEU A 239 -95.85 55.25 2.78
N ASN A 240 -95.82 54.07 2.16
CA ASN A 240 -96.88 53.62 1.27
C ASN A 240 -98.23 53.40 1.99
N LYS A 241 -98.26 53.13 3.30
CA LYS A 241 -99.53 53.09 4.06
C LYS A 241 -100.14 54.47 4.23
N GLY A 242 -99.32 55.52 4.29
CA GLY A 242 -99.76 56.91 4.37
C GLY A 242 -100.12 57.52 3.02
N LEU A 243 -99.95 56.77 1.91
CA LEU A 243 -100.26 57.25 0.58
C LEU A 243 -101.77 57.18 0.33
N ILE A 244 -102.42 58.34 0.31
CA ILE A 244 -103.82 58.47 -0.11
C ILE A 244 -103.83 58.58 -1.63
N ILE A 245 -104.47 57.60 -2.30
CA ILE A 245 -104.52 57.50 -3.78
C ILE A 245 -105.75 58.23 -4.35
N SER A 246 -106.66 58.73 -3.50
CA SER A 246 -107.82 59.49 -3.97
C SER A 246 -107.42 60.88 -4.44
N SER A 247 -108.12 61.36 -5.47
CA SER A 247 -108.08 62.76 -5.89
C SER A 247 -108.80 63.63 -4.85
N ASP A 248 -108.33 64.86 -4.64
CA ASP A 248 -108.97 65.83 -3.74
C ASP A 248 -110.31 66.35 -4.31
N GLU A 249 -110.57 66.10 -5.59
CA GLU A 249 -111.76 66.56 -6.32
C GLU A 249 -113.10 66.31 -5.59
N PRO A 250 -113.44 65.08 -5.14
CA PRO A 250 -114.64 64.84 -4.33
C PRO A 250 -114.65 65.60 -3.00
N ASP A 251 -113.52 65.71 -2.30
CA ASP A 251 -113.44 66.40 -1.02
C ASP A 251 -113.59 67.93 -1.21
N CYS A 252 -113.01 68.49 -2.28
CA CYS A 252 -113.20 69.87 -2.71
C CYS A 252 -114.67 70.16 -3.07
N GLN A 253 -115.37 69.22 -3.73
CA GLN A 253 -116.80 69.38 -4.01
C GLN A 253 -117.64 69.38 -2.72
N ILE A 254 -117.30 68.56 -1.74
CA ILE A 254 -117.97 68.54 -0.43
C ILE A 254 -117.73 69.85 0.33
N ILE A 255 -116.49 70.37 0.35
CA ILE A 255 -116.17 71.64 1.01
C ILE A 255 -116.90 72.80 0.33
N ASN A 256 -116.83 72.88 -1.00
CA ASN A 256 -117.50 73.94 -1.77
C ASN A 256 -119.04 73.89 -1.64
N PHE A 257 -119.62 72.70 -1.43
CA PHE A 257 -121.05 72.57 -1.13
C PHE A 257 -121.41 73.03 0.30
N ALA A 258 -120.51 72.86 1.26
CA ALA A 258 -120.73 73.29 2.64
C ALA A 258 -120.54 74.81 2.85
N ASP A 259 -119.76 75.47 1.98
CA ASP A 259 -119.51 76.92 1.99
C ASP A 259 -120.56 77.75 1.20
N ALA A 260 -121.53 77.09 0.55
CA ALA A 260 -122.63 77.69 -0.24
C ALA A 260 -123.95 77.77 0.55
#